data_AF-A0A2L2X076-F1
#
_entry.id   AF-A0A2L2X076-F1
#
_cell.length_a   1.000
_cell.length_b   1.000
_cell.length_c   1.000
_cell.angle_alpha   90.00
_cell.angle_beta   90.00
_cell.angle_gamma   90.00
#
_symmetry.space_group_name_H-M   'P 1'
#
loop_
_entity.id
_entity.type
_entity.pdbx_description
1 polymer ?
#
loop_
_entity_poly.entity_id
_entity_poly.type
_entity_poly.pdbx_seq_one_letter_code
_entity_poly.pdbx_strand_id
1 'polypeptide(L)'
;MSKSAFAQTIIAKLKGSIGTSGKDYTSGSASAAMSAVAAGITEYLIAHTTVSIVYSGIVASAYPYPDPVVTDTFKIVGNCAPPSPSNGFDSWIKQIENNIIAGFQLAPTGNAGVVFPQKPFLNPKITTVQGNLKSTHDVGDTDPQQKVWEVVCGGIMDWINGIAKNTMPGGASRPSAPSSGTASITKITIT
;
A
#
# COMPACT_ATOMS: atom_id res chain seq x y z
N MET A 1 -4.95 8.79 10.32
CA MET A 1 -6.16 8.47 9.53
C MET A 1 -6.69 7.10 9.94
N SER A 2 -7.96 6.83 9.66
CA SER A 2 -8.66 5.63 10.13
C SER A 2 -8.96 4.68 8.98
N LYS A 3 -9.12 3.39 9.32
CA LYS A 3 -9.70 2.36 8.43
C LYS A 3 -11.05 2.76 7.84
N SER A 4 -11.80 3.63 8.52
CA SER A 4 -13.07 4.17 8.04
C SER A 4 -12.88 5.09 6.84
N ALA A 5 -11.87 5.97 6.86
CA ALA A 5 -11.55 6.81 5.71
C ALA A 5 -11.11 5.97 4.51
N PHE A 6 -10.33 4.91 4.75
CA PHE A 6 -9.94 3.98 3.69
C PHE A 6 -11.16 3.28 3.08
N ALA A 7 -12.03 2.72 3.93
CA ALA A 7 -13.27 2.09 3.48
C ALA A 7 -14.14 3.06 2.67
N GLN A 8 -14.25 4.32 3.10
CA GLN A 8 -14.98 5.36 2.37
C GLN A 8 -14.38 5.64 0.99
N THR A 9 -13.05 5.72 0.86
CA THR A 9 -12.38 5.86 -0.43
C THR A 9 -12.77 4.72 -1.38
N ILE A 10 -12.75 3.48 -0.90
CA ILE A 10 -13.14 2.31 -1.71
C ILE A 10 -14.62 2.38 -2.11
N ILE A 11 -15.50 2.64 -1.15
CA ILE A 11 -16.95 2.71 -1.38
C ILE A 11 -17.29 3.83 -2.36
N ALA A 12 -16.64 4.99 -2.25
CA ALA A 12 -16.84 6.09 -3.19
C ALA A 12 -16.46 5.69 -4.63
N LYS A 13 -15.33 4.99 -4.82
CA LYS A 13 -14.93 4.47 -6.13
C LYS A 13 -15.92 3.44 -6.67
N LEU A 14 -16.37 2.52 -5.82
CA LEU A 14 -17.36 1.51 -6.19
C LEU A 14 -18.67 2.16 -6.65
N LYS A 15 -19.22 3.08 -5.84
CA LYS A 15 -20.45 3.80 -6.18
C LYS A 15 -20.30 4.60 -7.48
N GLY A 16 -19.15 5.22 -7.70
CA GLY A 16 -18.85 5.93 -8.94
C GLY A 16 -18.70 5.01 -10.16
N SER A 17 -18.27 3.77 -9.97
CA SER A 17 -17.97 2.84 -11.07
C SER A 17 -19.12 1.91 -11.45
N ILE A 18 -19.93 1.46 -10.49
CA ILE A 18 -21.00 0.48 -10.72
C ILE A 18 -22.37 0.95 -10.21
N GLY A 19 -22.46 2.19 -9.71
CA GLY A 19 -23.68 2.74 -9.13
C GLY A 19 -23.98 2.21 -7.72
N THR A 20 -25.16 2.55 -7.22
CA THR A 20 -25.64 2.21 -5.87
C THR A 20 -26.75 1.15 -5.88
N SER A 21 -27.30 0.82 -7.05
CA SER A 21 -28.40 -0.13 -7.19
C SER A 21 -28.00 -1.32 -8.06
N GLY A 22 -28.26 -2.52 -7.56
CA GLY A 22 -27.97 -3.76 -8.30
C GLY A 22 -28.77 -3.91 -9.60
N LYS A 23 -29.86 -3.15 -9.78
CA LYS A 23 -30.67 -3.17 -11.01
C LYS A 23 -29.91 -2.65 -12.24
N ASP A 24 -28.85 -1.87 -12.01
CA ASP A 24 -28.04 -1.26 -13.07
C ASP A 24 -26.79 -2.11 -13.38
N TYR A 25 -26.67 -3.29 -12.78
CA TYR A 25 -25.52 -4.17 -12.99
C TYR A 25 -25.58 -4.85 -14.35
N THR A 26 -24.40 -4.94 -14.98
CA THR A 26 -24.18 -5.52 -16.30
C THR A 26 -23.11 -6.60 -16.21
N SER A 27 -22.86 -7.31 -17.31
CA SER A 27 -21.75 -8.29 -17.40
C SER A 27 -20.38 -7.66 -17.15
N GLY A 28 -20.21 -6.34 -17.35
CA GLY A 28 -18.97 -5.62 -17.08
C GLY A 28 -18.80 -5.16 -15.62
N SER A 29 -19.86 -5.20 -14.80
CA SER A 29 -19.86 -4.62 -13.46
C SER A 29 -18.82 -5.24 -12.53
N ALA A 30 -18.57 -6.56 -12.62
CA ALA A 30 -17.56 -7.21 -11.78
C ALA A 30 -16.14 -6.68 -12.05
N SER A 31 -15.76 -6.55 -13.33
CA SER A 31 -14.45 -6.02 -13.73
C SER A 31 -14.29 -4.55 -13.33
N ALA A 32 -15.35 -3.76 -13.53
CA ALA A 32 -15.40 -2.36 -13.11
C ALA A 32 -15.25 -2.22 -11.59
N ALA A 33 -15.94 -3.05 -10.81
CA ALA A 33 -15.83 -3.07 -9.35
C ALA A 33 -14.41 -3.42 -8.88
N MET A 34 -13.79 -4.45 -9.46
CA MET A 34 -12.41 -4.85 -9.13
C MET A 34 -11.41 -3.73 -9.44
N SER A 35 -11.60 -3.04 -10.56
CA SER A 35 -10.80 -1.87 -10.94
C SER A 35 -10.98 -0.71 -9.95
N ALA A 36 -12.22 -0.46 -9.52
CA ALA A 36 -12.53 0.57 -8.53
C ALA A 36 -11.91 0.28 -7.15
N VAL A 37 -11.93 -0.98 -6.70
CA VAL A 37 -11.25 -1.39 -5.45
C VAL A 37 -9.75 -1.13 -5.54
N ALA A 38 -9.11 -1.58 -6.63
CA ALA A 38 -7.67 -1.37 -6.81
C ALA A 38 -7.31 0.12 -6.92
N ALA A 39 -8.16 0.93 -7.57
CA ALA A 39 -7.99 2.38 -7.62
C ALA A 39 -8.10 3.03 -6.24
N GLY A 40 -9.07 2.62 -5.41
CA GLY A 40 -9.21 3.15 -4.05
C GLY A 40 -8.08 2.72 -3.12
N ILE A 41 -7.56 1.48 -3.25
CA ILE A 41 -6.35 1.04 -2.57
C ILE A 41 -5.16 1.92 -3.00
N THR A 42 -5.00 2.11 -4.30
CA THR A 42 -3.92 2.93 -4.84
C THR A 42 -3.95 4.35 -4.32
N GLU A 43 -5.10 5.00 -4.41
CA GLU A 43 -5.30 6.38 -3.95
C GLU A 43 -4.96 6.51 -2.46
N TYR A 44 -5.52 5.63 -1.63
CA TYR A 44 -5.33 5.69 -0.19
C TYR A 44 -3.87 5.41 0.19
N LEU A 45 -3.26 4.35 -0.35
CA LEU A 45 -1.89 3.99 0.02
C LEU A 45 -0.89 5.07 -0.40
N ILE A 46 -1.01 5.66 -1.60
CA ILE A 46 -0.11 6.74 -2.05
C ILE A 46 -0.23 7.97 -1.15
N ALA A 47 -1.46 8.37 -0.83
CA ALA A 47 -1.69 9.57 -0.03
C ALA A 47 -1.21 9.43 1.41
N HIS A 48 -1.28 8.22 1.97
CA HIS A 48 -1.16 8.00 3.42
C HIS A 48 0.05 7.18 3.85
N THR A 49 0.84 6.63 2.93
CA THR A 49 2.04 5.87 3.27
C THR A 49 3.29 6.73 3.30
N THR A 50 4.07 6.57 4.36
CA THR A 50 5.40 7.15 4.51
C THR A 50 6.40 6.06 4.87
N VAL A 51 7.58 6.10 4.24
CA VAL A 51 8.63 5.10 4.42
C VAL A 51 9.88 5.78 4.96
N SER A 52 10.39 5.31 6.09
CA SER A 52 11.68 5.75 6.64
C SER A 52 12.77 4.80 6.22
N ILE A 53 13.91 5.36 5.81
CA ILE A 53 15.11 4.59 5.46
C ILE A 53 16.29 5.01 6.31
N VAL A 54 17.25 4.11 6.44
CA VAL A 54 18.62 4.41 6.86
C VAL A 54 19.54 4.24 5.66
N TYR A 55 20.50 5.13 5.51
CA TYR A 55 21.50 5.14 4.44
C TYR A 55 22.90 5.17 5.04
N SER A 56 23.80 4.42 4.44
CA SER A 56 25.24 4.44 4.75
C SER A 56 26.00 4.41 3.44
N GLY A 57 26.72 5.49 3.15
CA GLY A 57 27.52 5.64 1.94
C GLY A 57 28.75 6.50 2.14
N ILE A 58 29.53 6.65 1.07
CA ILE A 58 30.80 7.38 1.04
C ILE A 58 30.75 8.43 -0.06
N VAL A 59 31.22 9.64 0.23
CA VAL A 59 31.30 10.73 -0.74
C VAL A 59 32.54 10.56 -1.61
N ALA A 60 32.35 10.41 -2.93
CA ALA A 60 33.45 10.07 -3.84
C ALA A 60 34.55 11.14 -3.92
N SER A 61 34.18 12.42 -3.84
CA SER A 61 35.12 13.55 -3.87
C SER A 61 35.94 13.72 -2.58
N ALA A 62 35.59 12.97 -1.53
CA ALA A 62 36.12 13.13 -0.19
C ALA A 62 36.46 11.75 0.39
N TYR A 63 36.90 10.77 -0.40
CA TYR A 63 37.22 9.44 0.14
C TYR A 63 38.28 9.52 1.25
N PRO A 64 38.13 8.81 2.40
CA PRO A 64 37.06 7.90 2.80
C PRO A 64 36.00 8.54 3.73
N TYR A 65 35.71 9.83 3.60
CA TYR A 65 34.74 10.52 4.44
C TYR A 65 33.31 9.99 4.19
N PRO A 66 32.60 9.59 5.27
CA PRO A 66 31.24 9.07 5.17
C PRO A 66 30.28 10.17 4.73
N ASP A 67 29.20 9.75 4.08
CA ASP A 67 28.10 10.64 3.77
C ASP A 67 27.39 11.09 5.06
N PRO A 68 27.19 12.40 5.29
CA PRO A 68 26.53 12.91 6.49
C PRO A 68 25.03 12.59 6.55
N VAL A 69 24.39 12.22 5.45
CA VAL A 69 22.99 11.79 5.44
C VAL A 69 22.91 10.34 5.89
N VAL A 70 22.28 10.11 7.04
CA VAL A 70 22.13 8.77 7.62
C VAL A 70 20.69 8.27 7.55
N THR A 71 19.71 9.17 7.45
CA THR A 71 18.28 8.83 7.41
C THR A 71 17.54 9.70 6.42
N ASP A 72 16.52 9.15 5.78
CA ASP A 72 15.68 9.88 4.83
C ASP A 72 14.24 9.31 4.82
N THR A 73 13.31 10.07 4.26
CA THR A 73 11.88 9.71 4.18
C THR A 73 11.39 9.71 2.74
N PHE A 74 10.69 8.65 2.40
CA PHE A 74 10.20 8.36 1.06
C PHE A 74 8.68 8.27 1.07
N LYS A 75 8.09 8.53 -0.09
CA LYS A 75 6.71 8.16 -0.42
C LYS A 75 6.72 6.88 -1.25
N ILE A 76 5.53 6.33 -1.47
CA ILE A 76 5.34 5.25 -2.44
C ILE A 76 4.68 5.80 -3.69
N VAL A 77 5.01 5.22 -4.84
CA VAL A 77 4.36 5.47 -6.11
C VAL A 77 4.08 4.15 -6.81
N GLY A 78 3.23 4.17 -7.85
CA GLY A 78 2.80 3.00 -8.58
C GLY A 78 1.30 2.77 -8.45
N ASN A 79 0.85 1.55 -8.72
CA ASN A 79 -0.57 1.22 -8.71
C ASN A 79 -0.81 -0.23 -8.31
N CYS A 80 -1.84 -0.46 -7.50
CA CYS A 80 -2.37 -1.79 -7.26
C CYS A 80 -3.10 -2.25 -8.53
N ALA A 81 -2.79 -3.45 -9.03
CA ALA A 81 -3.56 -4.04 -10.11
C ALA A 81 -4.97 -4.46 -9.62
N PRO A 82 -5.99 -4.47 -10.50
CA PRO A 82 -7.30 -5.07 -10.20
C PRO A 82 -7.15 -6.54 -9.79
N PRO A 83 -7.77 -7.00 -8.69
CA PRO A 83 -7.89 -8.43 -8.44
C PRO A 83 -8.76 -9.06 -9.54
N SER A 84 -8.56 -10.35 -9.80
CA SER A 84 -9.41 -11.14 -10.69
C SER A 84 -10.51 -11.84 -9.92
N PRO A 85 -11.55 -12.37 -10.60
CA PRO A 85 -12.51 -13.27 -9.97
C PRO A 85 -11.80 -14.39 -9.20
N SER A 86 -12.27 -14.67 -8.00
CA SER A 86 -11.69 -15.66 -7.10
C SER A 86 -12.76 -16.60 -6.58
N ASN A 87 -12.37 -17.85 -6.32
CA ASN A 87 -13.24 -18.89 -5.78
C ASN A 87 -13.48 -18.76 -4.26
N GLY A 88 -12.88 -17.78 -3.60
CA GLY A 88 -13.07 -17.57 -2.16
C GLY A 88 -12.48 -16.26 -1.66
N PHE A 89 -12.94 -15.83 -0.48
CA PHE A 89 -12.52 -14.56 0.13
C PHE A 89 -11.01 -14.52 0.41
N ASP A 90 -10.44 -15.58 0.98
CA ASP A 90 -9.01 -15.61 1.32
C ASP A 90 -8.12 -15.56 0.06
N SER A 91 -8.55 -16.22 -1.02
CA SER A 91 -7.86 -16.15 -2.30
C SER A 91 -7.96 -14.75 -2.92
N TRP A 92 -9.10 -14.06 -2.75
CA TRP A 92 -9.24 -12.67 -3.17
C TRP A 92 -8.37 -11.70 -2.35
N ILE A 93 -8.30 -11.85 -1.02
CA ILE A 93 -7.39 -11.09 -0.16
C ILE A 93 -5.93 -11.34 -0.54
N LYS A 94 -5.58 -12.60 -0.85
CA LYS A 94 -4.24 -12.95 -1.32
C LYS A 94 -3.87 -12.28 -2.64
N GLN A 95 -4.83 -12.12 -3.55
CA GLN A 95 -4.60 -11.36 -4.78
C GLN A 95 -4.35 -9.87 -4.50
N ILE A 96 -5.12 -9.26 -3.60
CA ILE A 96 -4.89 -7.87 -3.18
C ILE A 96 -3.48 -7.71 -2.60
N GLU A 97 -3.07 -8.61 -1.71
CA GLU A 97 -1.73 -8.63 -1.14
C GLU A 97 -0.65 -8.66 -2.23
N ASN A 98 -0.73 -9.62 -3.15
CA ASN A 98 0.24 -9.77 -4.23
C ASN A 98 0.27 -8.52 -5.12
N ASN A 99 -0.90 -7.94 -5.40
CA ASN A 99 -1.01 -6.73 -6.22
C ASN A 99 -0.42 -5.50 -5.53
N ILE A 100 -0.52 -5.38 -4.20
CA ILE A 100 0.15 -4.32 -3.43
C ILE A 100 1.67 -4.53 -3.45
N ILE A 101 2.15 -5.75 -3.21
CA ILE A 101 3.58 -6.08 -3.24
C ILE A 101 4.20 -5.75 -4.61
N ALA A 102 3.53 -6.17 -5.69
CA ALA A 102 4.00 -5.95 -7.04
C ALA A 102 3.83 -4.50 -7.52
N GLY A 103 2.81 -3.79 -7.03
CA GLY A 103 2.34 -2.53 -7.60
C GLY A 103 3.10 -1.27 -7.17
N PHE A 104 3.70 -1.28 -5.98
CA PHE A 104 4.32 -0.06 -5.42
C PHE A 104 5.84 -0.09 -5.45
N GLN A 105 6.45 1.09 -5.49
CA GLN A 105 7.89 1.31 -5.39
C GLN A 105 8.17 2.55 -4.54
N LEU A 106 9.38 2.65 -3.98
CA LEU A 106 9.82 3.84 -3.26
C LEU A 106 10.03 5.01 -4.22
N ALA A 107 9.62 6.21 -3.79
CA ALA A 107 9.93 7.48 -4.41
C ALA A 107 10.55 8.42 -3.37
N PRO A 108 11.76 8.98 -3.63
CA PRO A 108 12.37 9.96 -2.74
C PRO A 108 11.46 11.17 -2.53
N THR A 109 11.49 11.75 -1.34
CA THR A 109 10.80 13.01 -1.09
C THR A 109 11.74 14.18 -1.41
N GLY A 110 11.65 14.72 -2.63
CA GLY A 110 12.43 15.89 -3.07
C GLY A 110 13.67 15.57 -3.91
N ASN A 111 14.36 16.62 -4.37
CA ASN A 111 15.39 16.52 -5.43
C ASN A 111 16.83 16.30 -4.93
N ALA A 112 17.09 16.38 -3.62
CA ALA A 112 18.45 16.29 -3.05
C ALA A 112 18.64 15.11 -2.07
N GLY A 113 17.61 14.26 -1.92
CA GLY A 113 17.60 13.11 -1.03
C GLY A 113 18.32 11.88 -1.60
N VAL A 114 18.30 10.81 -0.81
CA VAL A 114 18.81 9.49 -1.21
C VAL A 114 17.93 8.95 -2.35
N VAL A 115 18.56 8.32 -3.34
CA VAL A 115 17.90 7.52 -4.37
C VAL A 115 18.08 6.06 -3.99
N PHE A 116 16.98 5.38 -3.68
CA PHE A 116 16.95 3.98 -3.28
C PHE A 116 15.80 3.26 -4.00
N PRO A 117 16.03 2.75 -5.23
CA PRO A 117 15.02 2.04 -6.00
C PRO A 117 14.75 0.68 -5.36
N GLN A 118 13.63 0.56 -4.65
CA GLN A 118 13.27 -0.67 -3.92
C GLN A 118 11.75 -0.84 -3.83
N LYS A 119 11.32 -2.09 -3.72
CA LYS A 119 9.93 -2.43 -3.37
C LYS A 119 9.69 -2.21 -1.87
N PRO A 120 8.71 -1.39 -1.45
CA PRO A 120 8.45 -1.15 -0.03
C PRO A 120 7.93 -2.38 0.71
N PHE A 121 7.14 -3.22 0.04
CA PHE A 121 6.45 -4.36 0.64
C PHE A 121 7.04 -5.68 0.11
N LEU A 122 7.25 -6.66 0.99
CA LEU A 122 7.79 -7.97 0.60
C LEU A 122 7.18 -9.17 1.37
N ASN A 123 6.59 -8.94 2.54
CA ASN A 123 6.14 -10.04 3.40
C ASN A 123 4.64 -10.32 3.24
N PRO A 124 4.21 -11.47 2.70
CA PRO A 124 2.79 -11.80 2.57
C PRO A 124 2.17 -12.27 3.89
N LYS A 125 1.17 -11.55 4.43
CA LYS A 125 0.32 -12.01 5.55
C LYS A 125 -0.91 -11.10 5.88
N ILE A 126 -1.63 -10.55 4.91
CA ILE A 126 -2.89 -9.83 5.22
C ILE A 126 -3.84 -10.81 5.91
N THR A 127 -4.14 -10.54 7.17
CA THR A 127 -4.99 -11.41 8.00
C THR A 127 -6.38 -10.81 8.05
N THR A 128 -7.25 -11.29 7.18
CA THR A 128 -8.67 -10.94 7.16
C THR A 128 -9.48 -12.23 7.11
N VAL A 129 -10.42 -12.42 8.02
CA VAL A 129 -11.22 -13.65 8.13
C VAL A 129 -12.65 -13.40 7.67
N GLN A 130 -13.17 -14.24 6.77
CA GLN A 130 -14.54 -14.10 6.24
C GLN A 130 -15.61 -14.13 7.34
N GLY A 131 -15.39 -14.89 8.42
CA GLY A 131 -16.30 -14.93 9.57
C GLY A 131 -16.58 -13.55 10.17
N ASN A 132 -15.56 -12.68 10.19
CA ASN A 132 -15.70 -11.30 10.68
C ASN A 132 -16.59 -10.46 9.76
N LEU A 133 -16.59 -10.71 8.44
CA LEU A 133 -17.45 -9.99 7.51
C LEU A 133 -18.91 -10.36 7.70
N LYS A 134 -19.19 -11.67 7.82
CA LYS A 134 -20.55 -12.18 8.01
C LYS A 134 -21.13 -11.68 9.32
N SER A 135 -20.39 -11.83 10.42
CA SER A 135 -20.84 -11.35 11.73
C SER A 135 -21.09 -9.85 11.70
N THR A 136 -20.26 -9.08 11.00
CA THR A 136 -20.39 -7.62 10.88
C THR A 136 -21.59 -7.19 10.02
N HIS A 137 -21.85 -7.91 8.93
CA HIS A 137 -23.00 -7.64 8.07
C HIS A 137 -24.33 -7.94 8.78
N ASP A 138 -24.38 -9.01 9.57
CA ASP A 138 -25.62 -9.55 10.13
C ASP A 138 -26.14 -8.83 11.39
N VAL A 139 -25.39 -7.86 11.94
CA VAL A 139 -25.78 -7.16 13.19
C VAL A 139 -26.92 -6.14 12.99
N GLY A 140 -27.48 -6.00 11.78
CA GLY A 140 -28.55 -5.03 11.50
C GLY A 140 -28.12 -3.58 11.67
N ASP A 141 -26.82 -3.29 11.45
CA ASP A 141 -26.25 -1.96 11.57
C ASP A 141 -26.75 -1.04 10.44
N THR A 142 -26.65 0.28 10.64
CA THR A 142 -27.19 1.29 9.71
C THR A 142 -26.37 1.38 8.41
N ASP A 143 -25.09 1.00 8.44
CA ASP A 143 -24.21 0.95 7.26
C ASP A 143 -23.32 -0.32 7.27
N PRO A 144 -23.89 -1.49 6.93
CA PRO A 144 -23.15 -2.75 6.90
C PRO A 144 -22.05 -2.75 5.83
N GLN A 145 -22.19 -1.95 4.77
CA GLN A 145 -21.19 -1.85 3.70
C GLN A 145 -19.91 -1.18 4.21
N GLN A 146 -20.04 -0.06 4.92
CA GLN A 146 -18.91 0.62 5.56
C GLN A 146 -18.15 -0.33 6.48
N LYS A 147 -18.86 -1.05 7.35
CA LYS A 147 -18.25 -1.94 8.34
C LYS A 147 -17.52 -3.13 7.72
N VAL A 148 -18.09 -3.75 6.68
CA VAL A 148 -17.45 -4.84 5.92
C VAL A 148 -16.13 -4.35 5.29
N TRP A 149 -16.13 -3.16 4.70
CA TRP A 149 -14.90 -2.59 4.13
C TRP A 149 -13.88 -2.21 5.20
N GLU A 150 -14.30 -1.75 6.38
CA GLU A 150 -13.39 -1.47 7.50
C GLU A 150 -12.62 -2.71 7.96
N VAL A 151 -13.21 -3.91 7.85
CA VAL A 151 -12.51 -5.18 8.15
C VAL A 151 -11.40 -5.43 7.13
N VAL A 152 -11.67 -5.27 5.83
CA VAL A 152 -10.66 -5.45 4.77
C VAL A 152 -9.56 -4.39 4.85
N CYS A 153 -9.95 -3.12 4.93
CA CYS A 153 -9.03 -1.99 5.03
C CYS A 153 -8.20 -2.05 6.31
N GLY A 154 -8.80 -2.45 7.43
CA GLY A 154 -8.09 -2.70 8.69
C GLY A 154 -7.00 -3.77 8.52
N GLY A 155 -7.33 -4.91 7.91
CA GLY A 155 -6.35 -5.98 7.64
C GLY A 155 -5.17 -5.52 6.78
N ILE A 156 -5.42 -4.71 5.74
CA ILE A 156 -4.35 -4.11 4.90
C ILE A 156 -3.48 -3.16 5.74
N MET A 157 -4.10 -2.28 6.53
CA MET A 157 -3.39 -1.29 7.34
C MET A 157 -2.55 -1.96 8.43
N ASP A 158 -3.10 -2.93 9.14
CA ASP A 158 -2.41 -3.68 10.20
C ASP A 158 -1.22 -4.46 9.63
N TRP A 159 -1.39 -5.05 8.46
CA TRP A 159 -0.30 -5.71 7.74
C TRP A 159 0.82 -4.74 7.35
N ILE A 160 0.49 -3.58 6.76
CA ILE A 160 1.46 -2.55 6.34
C ILE A 160 2.20 -1.95 7.53
N ASN A 161 1.47 -1.54 8.57
CA ASN A 161 2.05 -0.96 9.79
C ASN A 161 2.80 -1.99 10.63
N GLY A 162 2.49 -3.28 10.47
CA GLY A 162 3.16 -4.37 11.15
C GLY A 162 4.35 -4.90 10.35
N ILE A 163 4.08 -5.88 9.50
CA ILE A 163 5.11 -6.80 9.00
C ILE A 163 5.39 -6.69 7.50
N ALA A 164 4.61 -5.94 6.71
CA ALA A 164 4.73 -5.91 5.25
C ALA A 164 6.12 -5.46 4.74
N LYS A 165 6.86 -4.70 5.56
CA LYS A 165 8.12 -4.05 5.24
C LYS A 165 9.14 -4.98 4.55
N ASN A 166 9.68 -4.52 3.43
CA ASN A 166 10.87 -5.11 2.82
C ASN A 166 12.11 -4.78 3.65
N THR A 167 12.69 -5.79 4.31
CA THR A 167 13.88 -5.65 5.16
C THR A 167 15.19 -5.76 4.39
N MET A 168 15.17 -6.09 3.10
CA MET A 168 16.37 -6.28 2.31
C MET A 168 17.06 -4.93 2.04
N PRO A 169 18.32 -4.77 2.47
CA PRO A 169 19.13 -3.63 2.05
C PRO A 169 19.33 -3.65 0.53
N GLY A 170 19.55 -2.48 -0.06
CA GLY A 170 19.91 -2.38 -1.47
C GLY A 170 20.79 -1.17 -1.75
N GLY A 171 21.29 -1.11 -2.99
CA GLY A 171 22.14 -0.03 -3.44
C GLY A 171 21.41 1.32 -3.42
N ALA A 172 22.09 2.34 -2.94
CA ALA A 172 21.56 3.69 -2.87
C ALA A 172 22.64 4.72 -3.23
N SER A 173 22.20 5.87 -3.73
CA SER A 173 23.08 6.96 -4.13
C SER A 173 22.51 8.32 -3.76
N ARG A 174 23.36 9.35 -3.75
CA ARG A 174 22.92 10.75 -3.70
C ARG A 174 23.39 11.50 -4.93
N PRO A 175 22.46 11.95 -5.81
CA PRO A 175 22.83 12.65 -7.03
C PRO A 175 23.49 14.02 -6.78
N SER A 176 23.07 14.73 -5.74
CA SER A 176 23.51 16.09 -5.42
C SER A 176 24.85 16.16 -4.68
N ALA A 177 25.30 15.04 -4.11
CA ALA A 177 26.62 14.87 -3.52
C ALA A 177 27.06 13.45 -3.89
N PRO A 178 27.81 13.25 -4.98
CA PRO A 178 28.02 11.94 -5.61
C PRO A 178 28.59 10.95 -4.59
N SER A 179 27.67 10.20 -3.98
CA SER A 179 27.92 9.20 -2.97
C SER A 179 27.19 7.93 -3.35
N SER A 180 27.80 6.81 -2.98
CA SER A 180 27.26 5.47 -3.19
C SER A 180 27.35 4.70 -1.89
N GLY A 181 26.38 3.81 -1.70
CA GLY A 181 26.26 3.07 -0.46
C GLY A 181 25.09 2.10 -0.45
N THR A 182 24.67 1.76 0.76
CA THR A 182 23.53 0.88 0.99
C THR A 182 22.46 1.63 1.76
N ALA A 183 21.20 1.38 1.42
CA ALA A 183 20.05 1.82 2.20
C ALA A 183 19.19 0.63 2.60
N SER A 184 18.46 0.77 3.71
CA SER A 184 17.45 -0.20 4.12
C SER A 184 16.22 0.49 4.69
N ILE A 185 15.07 -0.15 4.53
CA ILE A 185 13.81 0.36 5.08
C ILE A 185 13.76 0.05 6.57
N THR A 186 13.65 1.09 7.39
CA THR A 186 13.56 0.96 8.85
C THR A 186 12.10 0.86 9.30
N LYS A 187 11.23 1.66 8.70
CA LYS A 187 9.81 1.74 9.08
C LYS A 187 8.93 2.07 7.88
N ILE A 188 7.73 1.49 7.85
CA ILE A 188 6.64 1.92 6.98
C ILE A 188 5.49 2.31 7.89
N THR A 189 4.88 3.46 7.63
CA THR A 189 3.70 3.92 8.37
C THR A 189 2.64 4.31 7.38
N ILE A 190 1.45 3.73 7.52
CA ILE A 190 0.23 4.28 6.94
C ILE A 190 -0.49 5.08 8.02
N THR A 191 -0.57 6.40 7.80
CA THR A 191 -1.26 7.31 8.71
C THR A 191 -2.66 7.53 8.25
#